data_AF-A0A7S2PC70-F1
#
_entry.id   AF-A0A7S2PC70-F1
#
_cell.length_a   1.000
_cell.length_b   1.000
_cell.length_c   1.000
_cell.angle_alpha   90.00
_cell.angle_beta   90.00
_cell.angle_gamma   90.00
#
_symmetry.space_group_name_H-M   'P 1'
#
loop_
_entity.id
_entity.type
_entity.pdbx_description
1 polymer ?
#
loop_
_entity_poly.entity_id
_entity_poly.type
_entity_poly.pdbx_seq_one_letter_code
_entity_poly.pdbx_strand_id
1 'polypeptide(L)'
;MNKSIIKLDLSENNFGSKTLQCLSESLQCAKDCVIKSVSLASNPLHDTDNKQDFLAAINAFSSMLEANHSLTYFSIWQCGLGSTAADILLHGFEKNDSITCFEIGYNGFTIDQERNIVKRLRDNIEISDKKNEDARVLRSKQIEDENERREKENTIEQEKERENWLEQRKLLRAEEKRLSLEKSIENEKKLKKQQKEEADKLALQKLEAGQASKKKFKGKKKSRNKKK
;
A
#
# COMPACT_ATOMS: atom_id res chain seq x y z
N MET A 1 -4.45 -18.40 21.13
CA MET A 1 -3.08 -18.27 20.58
C MET A 1 -2.54 -16.89 20.89
N ASN A 2 -1.36 -16.81 21.49
CA ASN A 2 -0.66 -15.55 21.74
C ASN A 2 0.00 -15.09 20.43
N LYS A 3 -0.19 -13.83 20.04
CA LYS A 3 0.35 -13.25 18.79
C LYS A 3 1.50 -12.26 19.03
N SER A 4 1.93 -12.09 20.27
CA SER A 4 2.81 -10.98 20.68
C SER A 4 4.15 -11.45 21.25
N ILE A 5 4.19 -12.64 21.87
CA ILE A 5 5.42 -13.17 22.46
C ILE A 5 6.29 -13.75 21.34
N ILE A 6 7.45 -13.13 21.12
CA ILE A 6 8.45 -13.53 20.12
C ILE A 6 9.61 -14.29 20.77
N LYS A 7 10.00 -13.88 21.99
CA LYS A 7 11.07 -14.50 22.77
C LYS A 7 10.52 -14.93 24.12
N LEU A 8 10.81 -16.16 24.51
CA LEU A 8 10.49 -16.73 25.80
C LEU A 8 11.79 -17.17 26.47
N ASP A 9 12.17 -16.46 27.53
CA ASP A 9 13.35 -16.78 28.32
C ASP A 9 12.92 -17.40 29.64
N LEU A 10 13.30 -18.66 29.83
CA LEU A 10 12.95 -19.49 30.98
C LEU A 10 14.24 -20.04 31.63
N SER A 11 15.38 -19.42 31.38
CA SER A 11 16.66 -19.86 31.94
C SER A 11 16.73 -19.72 33.45
N GLU A 12 17.62 -20.48 34.08
CA GLU A 12 17.94 -20.39 35.52
C GLU A 12 16.73 -20.57 36.45
N ASN A 13 15.86 -21.52 36.09
CA ASN A 13 14.75 -21.94 36.94
C ASN A 13 14.99 -23.37 37.45
N ASN A 14 14.10 -23.84 38.31
CA ASN A 14 14.12 -25.22 38.81
C ASN A 14 13.11 -26.10 38.04
N PHE A 15 13.07 -25.95 36.72
CA PHE A 15 12.15 -26.75 35.90
C PHE A 15 12.68 -28.16 35.70
N GLY A 16 11.80 -29.14 35.90
CA GLY A 16 12.07 -30.56 35.67
C GLY A 16 11.51 -31.09 34.35
N SER A 17 11.61 -32.40 34.19
CA SER A 17 11.11 -33.18 33.04
C SER A 17 9.65 -32.88 32.68
N LYS A 18 8.78 -32.73 33.68
CA LYS A 18 7.34 -32.45 33.48
C LYS A 18 7.10 -31.12 32.79
N THR A 19 7.86 -30.09 33.15
CA THR A 19 7.79 -28.78 32.51
C THR A 19 8.24 -28.85 31.05
N LEU A 20 9.32 -29.60 30.78
CA LEU A 20 9.77 -29.84 29.41
C LEU A 20 8.69 -30.52 28.56
N GLN A 21 8.01 -31.53 29.13
CA GLN A 21 6.91 -32.21 28.44
C GLN A 21 5.77 -31.24 28.10
N CYS A 22 5.24 -30.52 29.10
CA CYS A 22 4.12 -29.60 28.89
C CYS A 22 4.47 -28.47 27.93
N LEU A 23 5.71 -27.94 27.99
CA LEU A 23 6.18 -26.93 27.05
C LEU A 23 6.28 -27.49 25.64
N SER A 24 6.80 -28.71 25.49
CA SER A 24 6.93 -29.37 24.18
C SER A 24 5.56 -29.60 23.53
N GLU A 25 4.59 -30.10 24.28
CA GLU A 25 3.21 -30.28 23.81
C GLU A 25 2.57 -28.93 23.42
N SER A 26 2.82 -27.89 24.22
CA SER A 26 2.31 -26.54 23.95
C SER A 26 2.91 -25.92 22.70
N LEU A 27 4.22 -26.09 22.49
CA LEU A 27 4.95 -25.60 21.31
C LEU A 27 4.65 -26.43 20.06
N GLN A 28 4.30 -27.72 20.20
CA GLN A 28 3.95 -28.60 19.09
C GLN A 28 2.64 -28.18 18.40
N CYS A 29 1.62 -27.82 19.19
CA CYS A 29 0.30 -27.41 18.67
C CYS A 29 0.31 -25.99 18.04
N ALA A 30 1.41 -25.26 18.17
CA ALA A 30 1.49 -23.86 17.81
C ALA A 30 1.95 -23.66 16.37
N LYS A 31 1.22 -24.22 15.40
CA LYS A 31 1.49 -24.09 13.95
C LYS A 31 1.63 -22.62 13.49
N ASP A 32 0.96 -21.70 14.19
CA ASP A 32 1.00 -20.25 13.97
C ASP A 32 1.69 -19.50 15.13
N CYS A 33 2.62 -20.15 15.85
CA CYS A 33 3.33 -19.50 16.95
C CYS A 33 4.19 -18.35 16.44
N VAL A 34 4.07 -17.20 17.11
CA VAL A 34 4.94 -16.04 16.87
C VAL A 34 6.29 -16.20 17.59
N ILE A 35 6.39 -17.16 18.52
CA ILE A 35 7.62 -17.42 19.26
C ILE A 35 8.70 -17.92 18.30
N LYS A 36 9.82 -17.20 18.26
CA LYS A 36 11.02 -17.51 17.46
C LYS A 36 12.16 -18.04 18.32
N SER A 37 12.18 -17.68 19.59
CA SER A 37 13.28 -17.96 20.52
C SER A 37 12.76 -18.49 21.84
N VAL A 38 13.25 -19.66 22.24
CA VAL A 38 13.00 -20.25 23.56
C VAL A 38 14.33 -20.60 24.21
N SER A 39 14.50 -20.24 25.49
CA SER A 39 15.66 -20.62 26.28
C SER A 39 15.21 -21.35 27.55
N LEU A 40 15.74 -22.54 27.77
CA LEU A 40 15.61 -23.32 29.01
C LEU A 40 16.96 -23.52 29.69
N ALA A 41 17.96 -22.70 29.35
CA ALA A 41 19.32 -22.86 29.87
C ALA A 41 19.35 -22.94 31.41
N SER A 42 20.25 -23.75 31.95
CA SER A 42 20.47 -23.89 33.39
C SER A 42 19.22 -24.34 34.17
N ASN A 43 18.42 -25.24 33.60
CA ASN A 43 17.32 -25.90 34.30
C ASN A 43 17.61 -27.40 34.46
N PRO A 44 17.35 -28.03 35.62
CA PRO A 44 17.53 -29.46 35.80
C PRO A 44 16.40 -30.25 35.11
N LEU A 45 16.39 -30.26 33.77
CA LEU A 45 15.34 -30.91 32.96
C LEU A 45 15.38 -32.45 33.02
N HIS A 46 16.40 -33.02 33.66
CA HIS A 46 16.47 -34.44 33.95
C HIS A 46 15.69 -34.78 35.22
N ASP A 47 14.98 -35.91 35.19
CA ASP A 47 14.31 -36.44 36.37
C ASP A 47 15.17 -37.55 36.98
N THR A 48 15.64 -37.36 38.22
CA THR A 48 16.38 -38.38 38.96
C THR A 48 15.47 -39.47 39.50
N ASP A 49 14.19 -39.17 39.70
CA ASP A 49 13.28 -39.97 40.52
C ASP A 49 12.39 -40.86 39.64
N ASN A 50 12.02 -40.39 38.43
CA ASN A 50 11.21 -41.16 37.50
C ASN A 50 11.76 -41.16 36.05
N LYS A 51 12.55 -42.18 35.72
CA LYS A 51 13.12 -42.38 34.37
C LYS A 51 12.05 -42.46 33.26
N GLN A 52 10.85 -42.95 33.56
CA GLN A 52 9.79 -43.08 32.55
C GLN A 52 9.23 -41.71 32.16
N ASP A 53 9.03 -40.82 33.14
CA ASP A 53 8.54 -39.46 32.91
C ASP A 53 9.59 -38.63 32.15
N PHE A 54 10.87 -38.81 32.48
CA PHE A 54 11.96 -38.21 31.71
C PHE A 54 11.94 -38.65 30.24
N LEU A 55 11.83 -39.94 29.97
CA LEU A 55 11.79 -40.46 28.60
C LEU A 55 10.56 -39.94 27.83
N ALA A 56 9.41 -39.86 28.49
CA ALA A 56 8.20 -39.28 27.91
C ALA A 56 8.41 -37.79 27.54
N ALA A 57 9.04 -37.02 28.43
CA ALA A 57 9.36 -35.61 28.19
C ALA A 57 10.29 -35.42 26.99
N ILE A 58 11.34 -36.24 26.88
CA ILE A 58 12.28 -36.19 25.74
C ILE A 58 11.61 -36.60 24.43
N ASN A 59 10.74 -37.61 24.43
CA ASN A 59 9.98 -37.99 23.24
C ASN A 59 9.00 -36.89 22.79
N ALA A 60 8.32 -36.24 23.73
CA ALA A 60 7.49 -35.08 23.45
C ALA A 60 8.33 -33.94 22.86
N PHE A 61 9.53 -33.70 23.40
CA PHE A 61 10.43 -32.68 22.88
C PHE A 61 10.93 -32.99 21.47
N SER A 62 11.32 -34.24 21.20
CA SER A 62 11.67 -34.70 19.85
C SER A 62 10.52 -34.53 18.85
N SER A 63 9.30 -34.89 19.27
CA SER A 63 8.09 -34.71 18.44
C SER A 63 7.74 -33.24 18.19
N MET A 64 8.05 -32.35 19.14
CA MET A 64 7.91 -30.90 18.98
C MET A 64 8.95 -30.37 17.98
N LEU A 65 10.21 -30.80 18.07
CA LEU A 65 11.24 -30.43 17.10
C LEU A 65 10.86 -30.90 15.68
N GLU A 66 10.28 -32.09 15.52
CA GLU A 66 9.82 -32.58 14.22
C GLU A 66 8.70 -31.71 13.62
N ALA A 67 7.77 -31.22 14.44
CA ALA A 67 6.56 -30.54 13.97
C ALA A 67 6.63 -29.00 13.96
N ASN A 68 7.50 -28.40 14.78
CA ASN A 68 7.56 -26.95 14.94
C ASN A 68 8.54 -26.31 13.96
N HIS A 69 8.00 -25.66 12.92
CA HIS A 69 8.78 -24.94 11.92
C HIS A 69 8.81 -23.41 12.14
N SER A 70 8.44 -22.96 13.34
CA SER A 70 8.35 -21.54 13.68
C SER A 70 9.58 -21.03 14.44
N LEU A 71 10.20 -21.89 15.24
CA LEU A 71 11.36 -21.59 16.09
C LEU A 71 12.64 -21.51 15.28
N THR A 72 13.42 -20.46 15.50
CA THR A 72 14.75 -20.26 14.90
C THR A 72 15.86 -20.45 15.94
N TYR A 73 15.56 -20.21 17.21
CA TYR A 73 16.49 -20.35 18.33
C TYR A 73 15.90 -21.24 19.43
N PHE A 74 16.69 -22.19 19.89
CA PHE A 74 16.40 -22.96 21.10
C PHE A 74 17.66 -23.14 21.95
N SER A 75 17.56 -23.02 23.26
CA SER A 75 18.67 -23.32 24.17
C SER A 75 18.25 -24.29 25.27
N ILE A 76 19.04 -25.34 25.42
CA ILE A 76 19.01 -26.31 26.53
C ILE A 76 20.36 -26.38 27.22
N TRP A 77 21.13 -25.30 27.18
CA TRP A 77 22.47 -25.26 27.77
C TRP A 77 22.43 -25.68 29.25
N GLN A 78 23.30 -26.58 29.67
CA GLN A 78 23.42 -27.02 31.07
C GLN A 78 22.11 -27.57 31.66
N CYS A 79 21.43 -28.48 30.96
CA CYS A 79 20.20 -29.11 31.44
C CYS A 79 20.36 -30.56 31.92
N GLY A 80 21.52 -31.18 31.69
CA GLY A 80 21.87 -32.51 32.20
C GLY A 80 21.09 -33.66 31.55
N LEU A 81 20.72 -33.56 30.27
CA LEU A 81 19.85 -34.55 29.60
C LEU A 81 20.51 -35.93 29.36
N GLY A 82 21.84 -35.97 29.18
CA GLY A 82 22.60 -37.18 28.87
C GLY A 82 22.55 -37.64 27.41
N SER A 83 23.41 -38.60 27.06
CA SER A 83 23.59 -39.07 25.67
C SER A 83 22.38 -39.82 25.11
N THR A 84 21.65 -40.59 25.94
CA THR A 84 20.44 -41.31 25.50
C THR A 84 19.35 -40.36 25.05
N ALA A 85 19.19 -39.23 25.75
CA ALA A 85 18.23 -38.21 25.36
C ALA A 85 18.63 -37.54 24.04
N ALA A 86 19.93 -37.32 23.83
CA ALA A 86 20.45 -36.72 22.60
C ALA A 86 20.09 -37.52 21.34
N ASP A 87 20.18 -38.86 21.38
CA ASP A 87 19.82 -39.72 20.24
C ASP A 87 18.35 -39.57 19.85
N ILE A 88 17.46 -39.45 20.84
CA ILE A 88 16.03 -39.25 20.62
C ILE A 88 15.76 -37.84 20.05
N LEU A 89 16.42 -36.82 20.59
CA LEU A 89 16.27 -35.44 20.12
C LEU A 89 16.79 -35.26 18.69
N LEU A 90 17.91 -35.92 18.36
CA LEU A 90 18.48 -35.92 17.01
C LEU A 90 17.48 -36.43 15.97
N HIS A 91 16.77 -37.51 16.25
CA HIS A 91 15.78 -38.06 15.32
C HIS A 91 14.67 -37.06 14.96
N GLY A 92 14.19 -36.28 15.93
CA GLY A 92 13.21 -35.22 15.67
C GLY A 92 13.84 -34.00 14.98
N PHE A 93 15.04 -33.62 15.41
CA PHE A 93 15.77 -32.47 14.87
C PHE A 93 16.19 -32.63 13.41
N GLU A 94 16.52 -33.85 12.98
CA GLU A 94 16.84 -34.16 11.58
C GLU A 94 15.71 -33.79 10.61
N LYS A 95 14.46 -33.73 11.08
CA LYS A 95 13.30 -33.34 10.25
C LYS A 95 12.96 -31.85 10.36
N ASN A 96 13.54 -31.13 11.33
CA ASN A 96 13.32 -29.71 11.51
C ASN A 96 14.13 -28.86 10.52
N ASP A 97 13.48 -27.92 9.83
CA ASP A 97 14.11 -27.04 8.83
C ASP A 97 14.11 -25.55 9.21
N SER A 98 13.73 -25.21 10.44
CA SER A 98 13.54 -23.82 10.88
C SER A 98 14.56 -23.34 11.90
N ILE A 99 15.05 -24.24 12.76
CA ILE A 99 16.01 -23.89 13.81
C ILE A 99 17.39 -23.68 13.19
N THR A 100 17.94 -22.48 13.37
CA THR A 100 19.26 -22.08 12.87
C THR A 100 20.29 -21.90 13.99
N CYS A 101 19.83 -21.85 15.24
CA CYS A 101 20.67 -21.84 16.42
C CYS A 101 20.11 -22.79 17.48
N PHE A 102 20.88 -23.81 17.86
CA PHE A 102 20.53 -24.75 18.92
C PHE A 102 21.69 -24.90 19.90
N GLU A 103 21.52 -24.36 21.10
CA GLU A 103 22.54 -24.44 22.16
C GLU A 103 22.32 -25.68 23.02
N ILE A 104 23.29 -26.60 22.98
CA ILE A 104 23.20 -27.94 23.59
C ILE A 104 24.33 -28.23 24.60
N GLY A 105 25.19 -27.26 24.88
CA GLY A 105 26.37 -27.46 25.71
C GLY A 105 26.04 -27.94 27.13
N TYR A 106 26.99 -28.64 27.76
CA TYR A 106 26.87 -29.15 29.14
C TYR A 106 25.66 -30.07 29.39
N ASN A 107 25.29 -30.89 28.40
CA ASN A 107 24.25 -31.92 28.55
C ASN A 107 24.78 -33.36 28.54
N GLY A 108 26.09 -33.58 28.45
CA GLY A 108 26.66 -34.93 28.37
C GLY A 108 26.42 -35.60 27.02
N PHE A 109 26.36 -34.80 25.94
CA PHE A 109 26.24 -35.30 24.57
C PHE A 109 27.62 -35.75 24.07
N THR A 110 27.63 -36.72 23.16
CA THR A 110 28.87 -37.17 22.53
C THR A 110 29.27 -36.24 21.38
N ILE A 111 30.56 -36.24 21.02
CA ILE A 111 31.10 -35.42 19.93
C ILE A 111 30.38 -35.70 18.60
N ASP A 112 30.01 -36.95 18.35
CA ASP A 112 29.33 -37.32 17.11
C ASP A 112 27.87 -36.81 17.08
N GLN A 113 27.19 -36.79 18.23
CA GLN A 113 25.87 -36.18 18.36
C GLN A 113 25.93 -34.67 18.12
N GLU A 114 26.92 -33.97 18.71
CA GLU A 114 27.13 -32.54 18.48
C GLU A 114 27.45 -32.24 17.01
N ARG A 115 28.27 -33.07 16.35
CA ARG A 115 28.57 -32.94 14.91
C ARG A 115 27.32 -33.06 14.04
N ASN A 116 26.42 -33.99 14.36
CA ASN A 116 25.16 -34.15 13.63
C ASN A 116 24.27 -32.91 13.77
N ILE A 117 24.17 -32.35 14.98
CA ILE A 117 23.42 -31.11 15.23
C ILE A 117 24.03 -29.95 14.44
N VAL A 118 25.36 -29.78 14.48
CA VAL A 118 26.06 -28.73 13.72
C VAL A 118 25.83 -28.88 12.22
N LYS A 119 25.88 -30.11 11.68
CA LYS A 119 25.61 -30.37 10.26
C LYS A 119 24.19 -29.94 9.90
N ARG A 120 23.18 -30.38 10.67
CA ARG A 120 21.78 -30.04 10.41
C ARG A 120 21.51 -28.54 10.56
N LEU A 121 22.14 -27.86 11.51
CA LEU A 121 22.03 -26.40 11.65
C LEU A 121 22.56 -25.66 10.42
N ARG A 122 23.66 -26.13 9.81
CA ARG A 122 24.17 -25.55 8.55
C ARG A 122 23.18 -25.73 7.41
N ASP A 123 22.60 -26.92 7.28
CA ASP A 123 21.58 -27.19 6.26
C ASP A 123 20.35 -26.27 6.46
N ASN A 124 19.93 -26.05 7.71
CA ASN A 124 18.80 -25.16 8.02
C ASN A 124 19.09 -23.69 7.71
N ILE A 125 20.32 -23.23 7.96
CA ILE A 125 20.76 -21.89 7.57
C ILE A 125 20.68 -21.74 6.04
N GLU A 126 21.20 -22.69 5.28
CA GLU A 126 21.13 -22.65 3.81
C GLU A 126 19.68 -22.67 3.29
N ILE A 127 18.80 -23.47 3.91
CA ILE A 127 17.37 -23.50 3.58
C ILE A 127 16.73 -22.14 3.88
N SER A 128 17.05 -21.52 5.02
CA SER A 128 16.53 -20.20 5.41
C SER A 128 16.98 -19.11 4.44
N ASP A 129 18.26 -19.12 4.05
CA ASP A 129 18.82 -18.17 3.10
C ASP A 129 18.15 -18.28 1.73
N LYS A 130 17.94 -19.49 1.22
CA LYS A 130 17.21 -19.73 -0.03
C LYS A 130 15.76 -19.23 0.06
N LYS A 131 15.04 -19.56 1.14
CA LYS A 131 13.66 -19.07 1.36
C LYS A 131 13.61 -17.54 1.40
N ASN A 132 14.59 -16.90 2.02
CA ASN A 132 14.68 -15.44 2.08
C ASN A 132 14.96 -14.82 0.69
N GLU A 133 15.80 -15.46 -0.12
CA GLU A 133 16.09 -15.00 -1.47
C GLU A 133 14.87 -15.14 -2.39
N ASP A 134 14.20 -16.28 -2.37
CA ASP A 134 12.96 -16.49 -3.13
C ASP A 134 11.89 -15.46 -2.74
N ALA A 135 11.77 -15.15 -1.44
CA ALA A 135 10.86 -14.13 -0.94
C ALA A 135 11.24 -12.72 -1.41
N ARG A 136 12.53 -12.41 -1.55
CA ARG A 136 13.00 -11.12 -2.11
C ARG A 136 12.66 -11.01 -3.58
N VAL A 137 12.97 -12.04 -4.37
CA VAL A 137 12.68 -12.07 -5.81
C VAL A 137 11.17 -11.89 -6.04
N LEU A 138 10.32 -12.58 -5.28
CA LEU A 138 8.88 -12.44 -5.38
C LEU A 138 8.39 -11.02 -5.03
N ARG A 139 8.92 -10.41 -3.97
CA ARG A 139 8.57 -9.03 -3.58
C ARG A 139 8.98 -8.02 -4.63
N SER A 140 10.19 -8.16 -5.19
CA SER A 140 10.67 -7.30 -6.28
C SER A 140 9.74 -7.36 -7.49
N LYS A 141 9.34 -8.58 -7.89
CA LYS A 141 8.39 -8.77 -8.99
C LYS A 141 7.02 -8.15 -8.70
N GLN A 142 6.50 -8.29 -7.49
CA GLN A 142 5.23 -7.66 -7.09
C GLN A 142 5.29 -6.14 -7.15
N ILE A 143 6.41 -5.54 -6.72
CA ILE A 143 6.63 -4.09 -6.79
C ILE A 143 6.71 -3.63 -8.25
N GLU A 144 7.40 -4.38 -9.11
CA GLU A 144 7.49 -4.09 -10.55
C GLU A 144 6.11 -4.15 -11.22
N ASP A 145 5.35 -5.22 -11.00
CA ASP A 145 3.98 -5.37 -11.50
C ASP A 145 3.06 -4.25 -10.99
N GLU A 146 3.21 -3.83 -9.73
CA GLU A 146 2.44 -2.72 -9.15
C GLU A 146 2.82 -1.37 -9.76
N ASN A 147 4.11 -1.11 -9.97
CA ASN A 147 4.60 0.11 -10.60
C ASN A 147 4.11 0.20 -12.06
N GLU A 148 4.18 -0.88 -12.83
CA GLU A 148 3.64 -0.90 -14.20
C GLU A 148 2.14 -0.58 -14.24
N ARG A 149 1.36 -1.10 -13.28
CA ARG A 149 -0.08 -0.80 -13.20
C ARG A 149 -0.32 0.67 -12.90
N ARG A 150 0.43 1.24 -11.95
CA ARG A 150 0.36 2.67 -11.62
C ARG A 150 0.77 3.56 -12.80
N GLU A 151 1.79 3.17 -13.57
CA GLU A 151 2.20 3.91 -14.77
C GLU A 151 1.12 3.91 -15.86
N LYS A 152 0.48 2.76 -16.10
CA LYS A 152 -0.65 2.64 -17.02
C LYS A 152 -1.83 3.50 -16.58
N GLU A 153 -2.17 3.48 -15.29
CA GLU A 153 -3.23 4.32 -14.71
C GLU A 153 -2.92 5.81 -14.84
N ASN A 154 -1.68 6.23 -14.52
CA ASN A 154 -1.24 7.62 -14.69
C ASN A 154 -1.28 8.08 -16.15
N THR A 155 -0.92 7.21 -17.09
CA THR A 155 -0.97 7.52 -18.53
C THR A 155 -2.41 7.75 -18.98
N ILE A 156 -3.32 6.87 -18.57
CA ILE A 156 -4.77 7.00 -18.85
C ILE A 156 -5.33 8.30 -18.23
N GLU A 157 -4.92 8.64 -17.01
CA GLU A 157 -5.36 9.87 -16.34
C GLU A 157 -4.87 11.11 -17.08
N GLN A 158 -3.59 11.14 -17.50
CA GLN A 158 -3.03 12.23 -18.29
C GLN A 158 -3.74 12.39 -19.65
N GLU A 159 -4.10 11.29 -20.31
CA GLU A 159 -4.87 11.33 -21.55
C GLU A 159 -6.26 11.95 -21.33
N LYS A 160 -6.98 11.54 -20.27
CA LYS A 160 -8.27 12.12 -19.90
C LYS A 160 -8.17 13.60 -19.55
N GLU A 161 -7.15 13.99 -18.77
CA GLU A 161 -6.91 15.40 -18.45
C GLU A 161 -6.64 16.23 -19.71
N ARG A 162 -5.87 15.68 -20.65
CA ARG A 162 -5.60 16.32 -21.94
C ARG A 162 -6.86 16.47 -22.78
N GLU A 163 -7.71 15.44 -22.85
CA GLU A 163 -8.99 15.49 -23.55
C GLU A 163 -9.92 16.55 -22.94
N ASN A 164 -10.07 16.55 -21.61
CA ASN A 164 -10.85 17.55 -20.89
C ASN A 164 -10.34 18.96 -21.17
N TRP A 165 -9.02 19.17 -21.16
CA TRP A 165 -8.42 20.47 -21.47
C TRP A 165 -8.71 20.91 -22.91
N LEU A 166 -8.62 20.00 -23.88
CA LEU A 166 -8.95 20.29 -25.27
C LEU A 166 -10.42 20.65 -25.45
N GLU A 167 -11.32 19.96 -24.75
CA GLU A 167 -12.76 20.23 -24.78
C GLU A 167 -13.09 21.60 -24.17
N GLN A 168 -12.53 21.92 -22.99
CA GLN A 168 -12.66 23.24 -22.38
C GLN A 168 -12.15 24.35 -23.31
N ARG A 169 -11.00 24.14 -23.95
CA ARG A 169 -10.44 25.11 -24.91
C ARG A 169 -11.30 25.28 -26.15
N LYS A 170 -11.99 24.23 -26.61
CA LYS A 170 -12.95 24.30 -27.72
C LYS A 170 -14.19 25.09 -27.33
N LEU A 171 -14.71 24.88 -26.12
CA LEU A 171 -15.84 25.64 -25.57
C LEU A 171 -15.50 27.13 -25.44
N LEU A 172 -14.35 27.47 -24.87
CA LEU A 172 -13.88 28.86 -24.74
C LEU A 172 -13.79 29.56 -26.10
N ARG A 173 -13.19 28.92 -27.10
CA ARG A 173 -13.13 29.48 -28.47
C ARG A 173 -14.52 29.67 -29.10
N ALA A 174 -15.45 28.75 -28.83
CA ALA A 174 -16.82 28.86 -29.34
C ALA A 174 -17.56 30.03 -28.67
N GLU A 175 -17.33 30.23 -27.36
CA GLU A 175 -17.86 31.34 -26.59
C GLU A 175 -17.29 32.69 -27.05
N GLU A 176 -15.97 32.79 -27.25
CA GLU A 176 -15.32 33.98 -27.83
C GLU A 176 -15.90 34.34 -29.20
N LYS A 177 -16.10 33.33 -30.07
CA LYS A 177 -16.75 33.53 -31.37
C LYS A 177 -18.18 34.04 -31.22
N ARG A 178 -18.99 33.44 -30.33
CA ARG A 178 -20.35 33.92 -30.03
C ARG A 178 -20.35 35.37 -29.57
N LEU A 179 -19.48 35.71 -28.62
CA LEU A 179 -19.38 37.06 -28.06
C LEU A 179 -18.96 38.08 -29.12
N SER A 180 -18.02 37.71 -30.00
CA SER A 180 -17.57 38.55 -31.11
C SER A 180 -18.67 38.82 -32.14
N LEU A 181 -19.48 37.81 -32.45
CA LEU A 181 -20.61 37.93 -33.35
C LEU A 181 -21.70 38.81 -32.73
N GLU A 182 -21.98 38.63 -31.45
CA GLU A 182 -22.95 39.44 -30.72
C GLU A 182 -22.55 40.92 -30.67
N LYS A 183 -21.28 41.22 -30.39
CA LYS A 183 -20.73 42.58 -30.48
C LYS A 183 -20.87 43.16 -31.89
N SER A 184 -20.60 42.35 -32.92
CA SER A 184 -20.73 42.78 -34.32
C SER A 184 -22.18 43.11 -34.68
N ILE A 185 -23.14 42.25 -34.29
CA ILE A 185 -24.58 42.49 -34.46
C ILE A 185 -25.02 43.75 -33.70
N GLU A 186 -24.53 43.96 -32.48
CA GLU A 186 -24.86 45.15 -31.69
C GLU A 186 -24.33 46.43 -32.34
N ASN A 187 -23.09 46.41 -32.84
CA ASN A 187 -22.49 47.51 -33.57
C ASN A 187 -23.26 47.82 -34.87
N GLU A 188 -23.68 46.80 -35.61
CA GLU A 188 -24.49 46.98 -36.82
C GLU A 188 -25.87 47.57 -36.50
N LYS A 189 -26.52 47.12 -35.41
CA LYS A 189 -27.77 47.72 -34.92
C LYS A 189 -27.59 49.18 -34.54
N LYS A 190 -26.51 49.53 -33.82
CA LYS A 190 -26.16 50.91 -33.47
C LYS A 190 -25.96 51.76 -34.72
N LEU A 191 -25.22 51.26 -35.71
CA LEU A 191 -24.99 51.95 -36.98
C LEU A 191 -26.28 52.18 -37.76
N LYS A 192 -27.15 51.17 -37.89
CA LYS A 192 -28.47 51.31 -38.53
C LYS A 192 -29.36 52.33 -37.82
N LYS A 193 -29.31 52.37 -36.48
CA LYS A 193 -30.06 53.36 -35.70
C LYS A 193 -29.54 54.78 -35.97
N GLN A 194 -28.22 54.98 -35.96
CA GLN A 194 -27.60 56.26 -36.31
C GLN A 194 -27.97 56.71 -37.73
N GLN A 195 -27.88 55.81 -38.72
CA GLN A 195 -28.28 56.10 -40.10
C GLN A 195 -29.77 56.48 -40.21
N LYS A 196 -30.63 55.82 -39.44
CA LYS A 196 -32.06 56.14 -39.40
C LYS A 196 -32.32 57.50 -38.76
N GLU A 197 -31.68 57.80 -37.64
CA GLU A 197 -31.78 59.11 -36.97
C GLU A 197 -31.24 60.24 -37.86
N GLU A 198 -30.16 59.99 -38.60
CA GLU A 198 -29.59 60.94 -39.56
C GLU A 198 -30.52 61.14 -40.77
N ALA A 199 -31.12 60.06 -41.30
CA ALA A 199 -32.13 60.13 -42.35
C ALA A 199 -33.40 60.86 -41.91
N ASP A 200 -33.87 60.62 -40.69
CA ASP A 200 -35.04 61.30 -40.11
C ASP A 200 -34.75 62.80 -39.89
N LYS A 201 -33.55 63.17 -39.41
CA LYS A 201 -33.11 64.58 -39.34
C LYS A 201 -33.05 65.23 -40.72
N LEU A 202 -32.50 64.55 -41.72
CA LEU A 202 -32.44 65.03 -43.10
C LEU A 202 -33.85 65.20 -43.69
N ALA A 203 -34.78 64.29 -43.40
CA ALA A 203 -36.17 64.37 -43.81
C ALA A 203 -36.90 65.55 -43.14
N LEU A 204 -36.66 65.79 -41.84
CA LEU A 204 -37.18 66.96 -41.14
C LEU A 204 -36.66 68.27 -41.77
N GLN A 205 -35.35 68.36 -42.04
CA GLN A 205 -34.78 69.54 -42.72
C GLN A 205 -35.39 69.77 -44.12
N LYS A 206 -35.63 68.70 -44.89
CA LYS A 206 -36.31 68.79 -46.19
C LYS A 206 -37.77 69.25 -46.06
N LEU A 207 -38.48 68.77 -45.03
CA LEU A 207 -39.85 69.22 -44.73
C LEU A 207 -39.88 70.69 -44.28
N GLU A 208 -38.94 71.13 -43.44
CA GLU A 208 -38.80 72.53 -43.04
C GLU A 208 -38.45 73.43 -44.22
N ALA A 209 -37.55 73.01 -45.11
CA ALA A 209 -37.27 73.70 -46.38
C ALA A 209 -38.51 73.76 -47.30
N GLY A 210 -39.31 72.68 -47.34
CA GLY A 210 -40.60 72.62 -48.04
C GLY A 210 -41.70 73.50 -47.40
N GLN A 211 -41.67 73.71 -46.08
CA GLN A 211 -42.60 74.60 -45.38
C GLN A 211 -42.17 76.07 -45.45
N ALA A 212 -40.87 76.37 -45.46
CA ALA A 212 -40.33 77.70 -45.69
C ALA A 212 -40.69 78.23 -47.10
N SER A 213 -40.68 77.35 -48.10
CA SER A 213 -41.16 77.67 -49.46
C SER A 213 -42.68 77.86 -49.53
N LYS A 214 -43.49 77.08 -48.78
CA LYS A 214 -44.95 77.29 -48.67
C LYS A 214 -45.34 78.55 -47.88
N LYS A 215 -44.59 78.95 -46.84
CA LYS A 215 -44.79 80.23 -46.12
C LYS A 215 -44.50 81.45 -47.01
N LYS A 216 -43.49 81.38 -47.89
CA LYS A 216 -43.27 82.41 -48.94
C LYS A 216 -44.47 82.54 -49.90
N PHE A 217 -45.21 81.46 -50.17
CA PHE A 217 -46.38 81.49 -51.05
C PHE A 217 -47.64 82.08 -50.38
N LYS A 218 -47.89 81.80 -49.09
CA LYS A 218 -49.04 82.39 -48.36
C LYS A 218 -48.85 83.87 -48.00
N GLY A 219 -47.62 84.36 -47.83
CA GLY A 219 -47.33 85.79 -47.64
C GLY A 219 -47.67 86.68 -48.85
N LYS A 220 -47.66 86.12 -50.07
CA LYS A 220 -48.05 86.85 -51.29
C LYS A 220 -49.56 87.02 -51.47
N LYS A 221 -50.40 86.18 -50.86
CA LYS A 221 -51.88 86.29 -51.02
C LYS A 221 -52.53 87.34 -50.09
N LYS A 222 -51.93 87.69 -48.95
CA LYS A 222 -52.47 88.73 -48.03
C LYS A 222 -52.02 90.16 -48.33
N SER A 223 -51.01 90.37 -49.19
CA SER A 223 -50.49 91.72 -49.50
C SER A 223 -51.13 92.39 -50.72
N ARG A 224 -52.03 91.71 -51.45
CA ARG A 224 -52.65 92.24 -52.66
C ARG A 224 -54.07 92.80 -52.45
N ASN A 225 -54.43 93.11 -51.20
CA ASN A 225 -55.72 93.73 -50.83
C ASN A 225 -55.58 95.15 -50.25
N LYS A 226 -54.45 95.84 -50.52
CA LYS A 226 -54.29 97.27 -50.25
C LYS A 226 -53.40 97.91 -51.33
N LYS A 227 -53.89 99.04 -51.86
CA LYS A 227 -53.39 99.90 -52.96
C LYS A 227 -54.04 99.51 -54.30
N LYS A 228 -55.17 100.15 -54.59
CA LYS A 228 -55.31 101.47 -55.27
C LYS A 228 -55.03 101.31 -56.75
#